data_AF-A0A314XS07-F1
#
_entry.id   AF-A0A314XS07-F1
#
_cell.length_a   1.000
_cell.length_b   1.000
_cell.length_c   1.000
_cell.angle_alpha   90.00
_cell.angle_beta   90.00
_cell.angle_gamma   90.00
#
_symmetry.space_group_name_H-M   'P 1'
#
loop_
_entity.id
_entity.type
_entity.pdbx_description
1 polymer ?
#
loop_
_entity_poly.entity_id
_entity_poly.type
_entity_poly.pdbx_seq_one_letter_code
_entity_poly.pdbx_strand_id
1 'polypeptide(L)'
;MKRKRHLYRSTHPFDAYPFEALCCGSWHPVELLGIRSGTMTINFADNHSCVIQNKGPFPNIRVRSRQANSYDCTCFLRPGVDVCVLSTPENTENSEEKIRAPVMVDARINSIKRVPHEAHCSCRFYVNFYVNQGPLGSERATLNKDAKCVGIHDIFVFQTLDRDSCANEHYRWEFSADCRHCPERNCCWGNFYQTFHGCL
;
A
#
# COMPACT_ATOMS: atom_id res chain seq x y z
N MET A 1 6.78 38.00 8.23
CA MET A 1 6.81 36.70 7.50
C MET A 1 5.95 35.69 8.22
N LYS A 2 4.83 35.24 7.63
CA LYS A 2 3.98 34.21 8.26
C LYS A 2 4.69 32.86 8.17
N ARG A 3 4.98 32.26 9.35
CA ARG A 3 5.54 30.91 9.49
C ARG A 3 4.63 29.94 8.71
N LYS A 4 5.11 29.34 7.62
CA LYS A 4 4.35 28.29 6.90
C LYS A 4 4.04 27.19 7.91
N ARG A 5 2.77 27.04 8.30
CA ARG A 5 2.32 25.92 9.13
C ARG A 5 2.68 24.64 8.35
N HIS A 6 3.43 23.73 8.98
CA HIS A 6 3.70 22.41 8.45
C HIS A 6 2.40 21.60 8.55
N LEU A 7 1.43 21.89 7.67
CA LEU A 7 0.09 21.30 7.70
C LEU A 7 0.09 19.81 7.37
N TYR A 8 1.18 19.32 6.77
CA TYR A 8 1.33 17.95 6.34
C TYR A 8 2.43 17.27 7.14
N ARG A 9 2.06 16.17 7.80
CA ARG A 9 2.98 15.25 8.47
C ARG A 9 3.19 14.08 7.51
N SER A 10 4.43 13.92 7.05
CA SER A 10 4.81 12.85 6.12
C SER A 10 5.10 11.52 6.80
N THR A 11 5.12 11.49 8.14
CA THR A 11 5.40 10.30 8.95
C THR A 11 4.19 9.87 9.78
N HIS A 12 3.92 8.57 9.79
CA HIS A 12 2.72 7.98 10.39
C HIS A 12 3.12 6.76 11.24
N PRO A 13 2.46 6.52 12.39
CA PRO A 13 2.67 5.29 13.15
C PRO A 13 2.16 4.09 12.35
N PHE A 14 2.74 2.91 12.61
CA PHE A 14 2.26 1.68 11.99
C PHE A 14 0.86 1.29 12.45
N ASP A 15 0.11 0.66 11.54
CA ASP A 15 -1.14 -0.04 11.84
C ASP A 15 -0.86 -1.29 12.70
N ALA A 16 -1.90 -1.87 13.32
CA ALA A 16 -1.82 -3.14 14.03
C ALA A 16 -1.20 -4.25 13.17
N TYR A 17 -1.46 -4.21 11.85
CA TYR A 17 -0.78 -5.05 10.86
C TYR A 17 0.13 -4.17 9.98
N PRO A 18 1.45 -4.10 10.28
CA PRO A 18 2.36 -3.14 9.63
C PRO A 18 2.70 -3.49 8.17
N PHE A 19 2.41 -4.71 7.73
CA PHE A 19 2.71 -5.19 6.38
C PHE A 19 1.47 -5.68 5.65
N GLU A 20 1.52 -5.63 4.33
CA GLU A 20 0.57 -6.25 3.43
C GLU A 20 1.30 -7.05 2.34
N ALA A 21 0.69 -8.14 1.87
CA ALA A 21 1.25 -8.96 0.80
C ALA A 21 0.20 -9.26 -0.27
N LEU A 22 0.67 -9.39 -1.52
CA LEU A 22 -0.18 -9.69 -2.66
C LEU A 22 -0.51 -11.18 -2.68
N CYS A 23 -1.80 -11.50 -2.64
CA CYS A 23 -2.32 -12.84 -2.78
C CYS A 23 -3.54 -12.82 -3.71
N CYS A 24 -3.64 -13.77 -4.64
CA CYS A 24 -4.79 -13.91 -5.53
C CYS A 24 -5.20 -12.62 -6.29
N GLY A 25 -4.24 -11.72 -6.56
CA GLY A 25 -4.48 -10.48 -7.29
C GLY A 25 -4.89 -9.27 -6.44
N SER A 26 -4.92 -9.39 -5.11
CA SER A 26 -5.20 -8.28 -4.20
C SER A 26 -4.25 -8.23 -3.01
N TRP A 27 -4.14 -7.06 -2.38
CA TRP A 27 -3.32 -6.84 -1.20
C TRP A 27 -4.07 -7.20 0.08
N HIS A 28 -3.43 -8.00 0.93
CA HIS A 28 -4.01 -8.45 2.19
C HIS A 28 -3.09 -8.11 3.37
N PRO A 29 -3.66 -7.71 4.52
CA PRO A 29 -2.87 -7.46 5.73
C PRO A 29 -2.16 -8.74 6.18
N VAL A 30 -0.89 -8.62 6.55
CA VAL A 30 -0.08 -9.72 7.07
C VAL A 30 -0.20 -9.74 8.59
N GLU A 31 -0.70 -10.84 9.13
CA GLU A 31 -0.78 -11.07 10.57
C GLU A 31 0.57 -11.55 11.11
N LEU A 32 1.17 -12.53 10.44
CA LEU A 32 2.42 -13.13 10.87
C LEU A 32 3.36 -13.32 9.69
N LEU A 33 4.57 -12.77 9.84
CA LEU A 33 5.69 -13.02 8.98
C LEU A 33 6.74 -13.84 9.73
N GLY A 34 7.08 -15.02 9.20
CA GLY A 34 8.13 -15.88 9.74
C GLY A 34 9.22 -16.14 8.72
N ILE A 35 10.48 -16.18 9.16
CA ILE A 35 11.61 -16.65 8.36
C ILE A 35 12.30 -17.76 9.14
N ARG A 36 12.34 -18.96 8.58
CA ARG A 36 12.95 -20.14 9.22
C ARG A 36 13.69 -20.96 8.18
N SER A 37 14.96 -21.26 8.42
CA SER A 37 15.79 -22.10 7.55
C SER A 37 15.74 -21.68 6.06
N GLY A 38 15.82 -20.37 5.80
CA GLY A 38 15.74 -19.81 4.45
C GLY A 38 14.35 -19.83 3.81
N THR A 39 13.32 -20.28 4.51
CA THR A 39 11.93 -20.25 4.06
C THR A 39 11.19 -19.09 4.72
N MET A 40 10.56 -18.24 3.91
CA MET A 40 9.65 -17.19 4.35
C MET A 40 8.22 -17.73 4.37
N THR A 41 7.50 -17.50 5.46
CA THR A 41 6.09 -17.87 5.65
C THR A 41 5.28 -16.63 5.97
N ILE A 42 4.18 -16.42 5.25
CA ILE A 42 3.28 -15.29 5.41
C ILE A 42 1.88 -15.83 5.71
N ASN A 43 1.34 -15.43 6.86
CA ASN A 43 -0.06 -15.64 7.22
C ASN A 43 -0.80 -14.31 7.16
N PHE A 44 -2.00 -14.34 6.60
CA PHE A 44 -2.84 -13.16 6.41
C PHE A 44 -3.87 -13.02 7.53
N ALA A 45 -4.26 -11.78 7.82
CA ALA A 45 -5.33 -11.49 8.75
C ALA A 45 -6.73 -11.81 8.17
N ASP A 46 -7.78 -11.56 8.96
CA ASP A 46 -9.19 -11.55 8.56
C ASP A 46 -9.72 -12.87 7.96
N ASN A 47 -9.35 -14.00 8.55
CA ASN A 47 -9.77 -15.35 8.14
C ASN A 47 -9.37 -15.72 6.69
N HIS A 48 -8.39 -15.03 6.12
CA HIS A 48 -7.87 -15.39 4.82
C HIS A 48 -7.03 -16.66 4.96
N SER A 49 -7.59 -17.82 4.56
CA SER A 49 -7.00 -19.14 4.79
C SER A 49 -5.75 -19.44 3.97
N CYS A 50 -5.31 -18.51 3.12
CA CYS A 50 -4.09 -18.69 2.34
C CYS A 50 -2.86 -18.53 3.23
N VAL A 51 -1.89 -19.42 3.05
CA VAL A 51 -0.55 -19.29 3.63
C VAL A 51 0.44 -19.32 2.48
N ILE A 52 1.30 -18.32 2.40
CA ILE A 52 2.38 -18.31 1.41
C ILE A 52 3.63 -18.88 2.08
N GLN A 53 4.22 -19.88 1.43
CA GLN A 53 5.55 -20.39 1.77
C GLN A 53 6.46 -20.23 0.57
N ASN A 54 7.52 -19.45 0.72
CA ASN A 54 8.47 -19.20 -0.34
C ASN A 54 9.89 -19.52 0.13
N LYS A 55 10.67 -20.21 -0.70
CA LYS A 55 12.11 -20.34 -0.47
C LYS A 55 12.77 -19.01 -0.83
N GLY A 56 13.47 -18.41 0.13
CA GLY A 56 14.03 -17.08 -0.01
C GLY A 56 12.99 -15.96 0.06
N PRO A 57 13.41 -14.72 -0.27
CA PRO A 57 12.56 -13.54 -0.13
C PRO A 57 11.31 -13.60 -1.00
N PHE A 58 10.14 -13.39 -0.41
CA PHE A 58 8.91 -13.17 -1.16
C PHE A 58 8.88 -11.73 -1.67
N PRO A 59 8.79 -11.48 -3.00
CA PRO A 59 8.92 -10.12 -3.53
C PRO A 59 7.65 -9.27 -3.35
N ASN A 60 6.47 -9.89 -3.17
CA ASN A 60 5.20 -9.18 -3.19
C ASN A 60 4.66 -8.88 -1.79
N ILE A 61 5.52 -8.31 -0.94
CA ILE A 61 5.20 -7.84 0.41
C ILE A 61 5.73 -6.41 0.56
N ARG A 62 4.99 -5.54 1.26
CA ARG A 62 5.36 -4.16 1.51
C ARG A 62 4.79 -3.66 2.84
N VAL A 63 5.23 -2.47 3.26
CA VAL A 63 4.58 -1.76 4.38
C VAL A 63 3.12 -1.49 3.99
N ARG A 64 2.21 -1.74 4.93
CA ARG A 64 0.77 -1.59 4.71
C ARG A 64 0.42 -0.16 4.33
N SER A 65 -0.42 -0.01 3.32
CA SER A 65 -0.90 1.30 2.88
C SER A 65 -1.85 1.87 3.94
N ARG A 66 -1.70 3.16 4.29
CA ARG A 66 -2.58 3.81 5.26
C ARG A 66 -3.79 4.43 4.56
N GLN A 67 -4.93 4.52 5.22
CA GLN A 67 -6.09 5.21 4.65
C GLN A 67 -5.79 6.71 4.45
N ALA A 68 -6.24 7.27 3.33
CA ALA A 68 -6.11 8.69 3.04
C ALA A 68 -7.06 9.53 3.91
N ASN A 69 -6.62 10.73 4.27
CA ASN A 69 -7.37 11.71 5.04
C ASN A 69 -7.53 13.03 4.27
N SER A 70 -8.29 13.97 4.82
CA SER A 70 -8.58 15.26 4.16
C SER A 70 -7.33 16.10 3.86
N TYR A 71 -6.25 15.97 4.63
CA TYR A 71 -4.97 16.62 4.34
C TYR A 71 -4.30 16.02 3.11
N ASP A 72 -4.41 14.71 2.89
CA ASP A 72 -3.87 14.07 1.69
C ASP A 72 -4.51 14.62 0.42
N CYS A 73 -5.83 14.86 0.45
CA CYS A 73 -6.50 15.52 -0.66
C CYS A 73 -5.82 16.85 -1.00
N THR A 74 -5.59 17.72 -0.01
CA THR A 74 -5.06 19.06 -0.25
C THR A 74 -3.56 19.06 -0.54
N CYS A 75 -2.77 18.18 0.06
CA CYS A 75 -1.30 18.27 0.05
C CYS A 75 -0.59 17.17 -0.75
N PHE A 76 -1.15 15.96 -0.84
CA PHE A 76 -0.44 14.79 -1.34
C PHE A 76 -1.01 14.22 -2.64
N LEU A 77 -2.32 13.94 -2.68
CA LEU A 77 -2.99 13.28 -3.80
C LEU A 77 -3.00 14.21 -5.03
N ARG A 78 -2.37 13.76 -6.11
CA ARG A 78 -2.22 14.48 -7.37
C ARG A 78 -2.32 13.51 -8.56
N PRO A 79 -2.71 14.00 -9.76
CA PRO A 79 -2.52 13.23 -10.98
C PRO A 79 -1.09 12.67 -11.08
N GLY A 80 -0.96 11.40 -11.44
CA GLY A 80 0.29 10.68 -11.55
C GLY A 80 0.78 9.98 -10.27
N VAL A 81 0.14 10.22 -9.11
CA VAL A 81 0.46 9.51 -7.85
C VAL A 81 -0.14 8.11 -7.87
N ASP A 82 0.66 7.13 -7.45
CA ASP A 82 0.23 5.75 -7.29
C ASP A 82 -0.37 5.56 -5.88
N VAL A 83 -1.46 4.79 -5.79
CA VAL A 83 -2.24 4.57 -4.58
C VAL A 83 -2.77 3.13 -4.54
N CYS A 84 -3.10 2.63 -3.35
CA CYS A 84 -3.94 1.44 -3.23
C CYS A 84 -5.41 1.87 -3.09
N VAL A 85 -6.33 1.08 -3.63
CA VAL A 85 -7.76 1.41 -3.67
C VAL A 85 -8.57 0.22 -3.22
N LEU A 86 -9.50 0.47 -2.30
CA LEU A 86 -10.52 -0.49 -1.92
C LEU A 86 -11.59 -0.53 -3.02
N SER A 87 -11.51 -1.52 -3.90
CA SER A 87 -12.44 -1.68 -5.02
C SER A 87 -13.44 -2.79 -4.73
N THR A 88 -14.72 -2.50 -4.92
CA THR A 88 -15.74 -3.54 -5.07
C THR A 88 -15.64 -4.13 -6.48
N PRO A 89 -15.53 -5.45 -6.63
CA PRO A 89 -15.66 -6.10 -7.94
C PRO A 89 -17.01 -5.70 -8.55
N GLU A 90 -17.03 -5.28 -9.82
CA GLU A 90 -18.30 -5.01 -10.48
C GLU A 90 -19.01 -6.34 -10.72
N ASN A 91 -20.22 -6.47 -10.19
CA ASN A 91 -21.13 -7.56 -10.53
C ASN A 91 -21.43 -7.45 -12.01
N THR A 92 -20.88 -8.35 -12.81
CA THR A 92 -21.33 -8.52 -14.19
C THR A 92 -22.80 -8.95 -14.11
N GLU A 93 -23.70 -8.24 -14.80
CA GLU A 93 -25.14 -8.54 -14.82
C GLU A 93 -25.41 -9.89 -15.49
N ASN A 94 -25.16 -11.00 -14.78
CA ASN A 94 -25.87 -12.24 -15.00
C ASN A 94 -25.63 -13.24 -13.87
N SER A 95 -26.73 -13.77 -13.35
CA SER A 95 -26.86 -14.79 -12.32
C SER A 95 -26.61 -14.36 -10.86
N GLU A 96 -27.42 -14.95 -9.99
CA GLU A 96 -27.56 -14.71 -8.56
C GLU A 96 -26.26 -14.99 -7.78
N GLU A 97 -25.30 -14.05 -7.81
CA GLU A 97 -23.99 -14.24 -7.15
C GLU A 97 -23.77 -13.27 -5.98
N LYS A 98 -23.35 -13.86 -4.86
CA LYS A 98 -22.94 -13.21 -3.60
C LYS A 98 -22.12 -11.95 -3.87
N ILE A 99 -22.51 -10.83 -3.24
CA ILE A 99 -21.71 -9.61 -3.17
C ILE A 99 -20.29 -10.00 -2.77
N ARG A 100 -19.34 -9.91 -3.70
CA ARG A 100 -17.93 -10.21 -3.43
C ARG A 100 -17.39 -9.14 -2.51
N ALA A 101 -16.60 -9.56 -1.51
CA ALA A 101 -15.99 -8.62 -0.57
C ALA A 101 -15.10 -7.61 -1.33
N PRO A 102 -15.05 -6.34 -0.89
CA PRO A 102 -14.12 -5.36 -1.46
C PRO A 102 -12.67 -5.86 -1.39
N VAL A 103 -11.89 -5.58 -2.43
CA VAL A 103 -10.49 -5.99 -2.54
C VAL A 103 -9.58 -4.77 -2.67
N MET A 104 -8.38 -4.87 -2.12
CA MET A 104 -7.36 -3.83 -2.22
C MET A 104 -6.51 -4.05 -3.47
N VAL A 105 -6.49 -3.07 -4.36
CA VAL A 105 -5.76 -3.12 -5.64
C VAL A 105 -5.05 -1.80 -5.90
N ASP A 106 -3.87 -1.87 -6.50
CA ASP A 106 -3.06 -0.73 -6.87
C ASP A 106 -3.61 -0.03 -8.10
N ALA A 107 -3.56 1.29 -8.06
CA ALA A 107 -4.03 2.20 -9.09
C ALA A 107 -3.13 3.44 -9.19
N ARG A 108 -3.28 4.18 -10.28
CA ARG A 108 -2.72 5.52 -10.43
C ARG A 108 -3.83 6.54 -10.56
N ILE A 109 -3.69 7.66 -9.85
CA ILE A 109 -4.59 8.81 -9.99
C ILE A 109 -4.38 9.43 -11.38
N ASN A 110 -5.43 9.44 -12.19
CA ASN A 110 -5.44 10.07 -13.50
C ASN A 110 -5.88 11.52 -13.39
N SER A 111 -7.01 11.78 -12.73
CA SER A 111 -7.51 13.14 -12.53
C SER A 111 -8.27 13.28 -11.22
N ILE A 112 -8.50 14.52 -10.79
CA ILE A 112 -9.17 14.84 -9.54
C ILE A 112 -10.17 15.98 -9.78
N LYS A 113 -11.45 15.74 -9.49
CA LYS A 113 -12.47 16.78 -9.44
C LYS A 113 -12.60 17.30 -8.02
N ARG A 114 -12.01 18.47 -7.77
CA ARG A 114 -11.98 19.10 -6.45
C ARG A 114 -13.20 19.95 -6.21
N VAL A 115 -13.67 19.92 -4.97
CA VAL A 115 -14.71 20.81 -4.44
C VAL A 115 -14.21 21.43 -3.15
N PRO A 116 -14.63 22.65 -2.79
CA PRO A 116 -14.27 23.25 -1.51
C PRO A 116 -14.73 22.34 -0.35
N HIS A 117 -13.83 22.06 0.59
CA HIS A 117 -14.14 21.30 1.80
C HIS A 117 -13.19 21.68 2.94
N GLU A 118 -13.70 21.65 4.18
CA GLU A 118 -12.90 21.90 5.38
C GLU A 118 -12.56 20.59 6.11
N ALA A 119 -13.55 19.96 6.77
CA ALA A 119 -13.33 18.74 7.56
C ALA A 119 -13.47 17.44 6.74
N HIS A 120 -14.49 17.35 5.89
CA HIS A 120 -14.83 16.13 5.15
C HIS A 120 -14.60 16.32 3.65
N CYS A 121 -13.73 15.50 3.05
CA CYS A 121 -13.43 15.60 1.64
C CYS A 121 -14.49 14.88 0.79
N SER A 122 -15.16 15.64 -0.07
CA SER A 122 -16.12 15.16 -1.07
C SER A 122 -15.58 15.23 -2.50
N CYS A 123 -14.26 15.44 -2.66
CA CYS A 123 -13.60 15.40 -3.96
C CYS A 123 -13.74 14.01 -4.60
N ARG A 124 -13.82 13.98 -5.93
CA ARG A 124 -13.84 12.74 -6.71
C ARG A 124 -12.48 12.51 -7.34
N PHE A 125 -11.97 11.29 -7.19
CA PHE A 125 -10.69 10.87 -7.75
C PHE A 125 -10.96 9.87 -8.85
N TYR A 126 -10.38 10.11 -10.02
CA TYR A 126 -10.46 9.18 -11.15
C TYR A 126 -9.15 8.43 -11.24
N VAL A 127 -9.21 7.12 -11.06
CA VAL A 127 -8.04 6.25 -10.97
C VAL A 127 -8.07 5.21 -12.09
N ASN A 128 -6.89 4.86 -12.60
CA ASN A 128 -6.71 3.74 -13.52
C ASN A 128 -6.02 2.61 -12.75
N PHE A 129 -6.59 1.41 -12.77
CA PHE A 129 -6.00 0.25 -12.10
C PHE A 129 -4.82 -0.32 -12.88
N TYR A 130 -3.82 -0.83 -12.16
CA TYR A 130 -2.77 -1.62 -12.78
C TYR A 130 -3.32 -2.99 -13.19
N VAL A 131 -3.04 -3.39 -14.44
CA VAL A 131 -3.40 -4.72 -14.96
C VAL A 131 -2.64 -5.81 -14.19
N ASN A 132 -1.37 -5.55 -13.90
CA ASN A 132 -0.51 -6.44 -13.13
C ASN A 132 -0.31 -5.86 -11.73
N GLN A 133 -0.92 -6.50 -10.74
CA GLN A 133 -0.81 -6.12 -9.34
C GLN A 133 0.52 -6.59 -8.74
N GLY A 134 1.06 -5.83 -7.78
CA GLY A 134 2.32 -6.15 -7.11
C GLY A 134 3.33 -4.99 -7.10
N PRO A 135 4.49 -5.16 -6.44
CA PRO A 135 5.55 -4.17 -6.43
C PRO A 135 6.10 -4.00 -7.84
N LEU A 136 5.75 -2.87 -8.42
CA LEU A 136 6.19 -2.46 -9.74
C LEU A 136 7.63 -2.01 -9.56
N GLY A 137 8.58 -2.78 -10.09
CA GLY A 137 9.97 -2.32 -10.17
C GLY A 137 10.11 -1.17 -11.17
N SER A 138 11.26 -1.08 -11.85
CA SER A 138 11.49 -0.08 -12.90
C SER A 138 10.64 -0.27 -14.18
N GLU A 139 9.81 -1.31 -14.25
CA GLU A 139 8.93 -1.57 -15.39
C GLU A 139 7.67 -0.72 -15.32
N ARG A 140 7.37 0.01 -16.41
CA ARG A 140 6.11 0.74 -16.55
C ARG A 140 4.96 -0.24 -16.60
N ALA A 141 4.34 -0.48 -15.45
CA ALA A 141 3.19 -1.34 -15.35
C ALA A 141 2.04 -0.83 -16.23
N THR A 142 1.39 -1.75 -16.93
CA THR A 142 0.26 -1.44 -17.80
C THR A 142 -0.94 -1.01 -16.96
N LEU A 143 -1.45 0.19 -17.23
CA LEU A 143 -2.69 0.69 -16.64
C LEU A 143 -3.87 0.30 -17.52
N ASN A 144 -4.98 -0.10 -16.92
CA ASN A 144 -6.25 -0.18 -17.62
C ASN A 144 -6.64 1.22 -18.11
N LYS A 145 -7.18 1.31 -19.33
CA LYS A 145 -7.63 2.57 -19.94
C LYS A 145 -8.87 3.13 -19.24
N ASP A 146 -9.69 2.27 -18.65
CA ASP A 146 -10.93 2.67 -18.01
C ASP A 146 -10.66 3.30 -16.64
N ALA A 147 -11.02 4.58 -16.51
CA ALA A 147 -10.87 5.32 -15.27
C ALA A 147 -12.09 5.11 -14.37
N LYS A 148 -11.85 4.67 -13.14
CA LYS A 148 -12.88 4.47 -12.13
C LYS A 148 -12.94 5.65 -11.17
N CYS A 149 -14.15 6.03 -10.76
CA CYS A 149 -14.39 7.13 -9.83
C CYS A 149 -14.44 6.58 -8.40
N VAL A 150 -13.62 7.12 -7.50
CA VAL A 150 -13.56 6.71 -6.09
C VAL A 150 -13.60 7.91 -5.14
N GLY A 151 -14.04 7.65 -3.91
CA GLY A 151 -13.98 8.62 -2.82
C GLY A 151 -12.62 8.59 -2.12
N ILE A 152 -12.33 9.58 -1.28
CA ILE A 152 -11.07 9.60 -0.52
C ILE A 152 -10.96 8.41 0.46
N HIS A 153 -12.08 7.94 0.99
CA HIS A 153 -12.13 6.86 1.98
C HIS A 153 -11.73 5.51 1.39
N ASP A 154 -11.82 5.37 0.08
CA ASP A 154 -11.42 4.16 -0.65
C ASP A 154 -9.95 4.22 -1.07
N ILE A 155 -9.26 5.35 -0.86
CA ILE A 155 -7.86 5.55 -1.25
C ILE A 155 -6.95 5.30 -0.06
N PHE A 156 -5.89 4.56 -0.31
CA PHE A 156 -4.84 4.27 0.64
C PHE A 156 -3.48 4.73 0.08
N VAL A 157 -2.74 5.46 0.89
CA VAL A 157 -1.44 6.05 0.55
C VAL A 157 -0.35 5.03 0.84
N PHE A 158 0.51 4.77 -0.15
CA PHE A 158 1.65 3.88 0.02
C PHE A 158 2.60 4.39 1.10
N GLN A 159 3.12 3.44 1.87
CA GLN A 159 4.04 3.69 2.96
C GLN A 159 5.40 3.06 2.66
N THR A 160 6.46 3.70 3.14
CA THR A 160 7.83 3.18 3.09
C THR A 160 8.48 3.27 4.46
N LEU A 161 9.38 2.35 4.78
CA LEU A 161 10.20 2.45 5.99
C LEU A 161 11.13 3.66 5.88
N ASP A 162 11.27 4.40 6.97
CA ASP A 162 12.23 5.50 7.06
C ASP A 162 13.66 4.95 7.03
N ARG A 163 14.47 5.45 6.09
CA ARG A 163 15.86 4.99 5.86
C ARG A 163 16.81 5.42 6.99
N ASP A 164 16.47 6.50 7.70
CA ASP A 164 17.38 7.16 8.65
C ASP A 164 17.43 6.49 10.04
N SER A 165 16.56 5.50 10.30
CA SER A 165 16.40 4.84 11.60
C SER A 165 17.43 3.75 11.91
N CYS A 166 18.30 3.36 10.97
CA CYS A 166 19.19 2.20 11.11
C CYS A 166 20.61 2.52 11.61
N ALA A 167 20.92 3.76 11.99
CA ALA A 167 22.31 4.14 12.27
C ALA A 167 22.85 3.61 13.61
N ASN A 168 22.03 3.48 14.67
CA ASN A 168 22.57 3.30 16.03
C ASN A 168 21.77 2.41 17.01
N GLU A 169 20.62 1.83 16.64
CA GLU A 169 19.84 0.98 17.56
C GLU A 169 19.27 -0.27 16.85
N HIS A 170 19.00 -1.33 17.62
CA HIS A 170 18.37 -2.56 17.14
C HIS A 170 17.12 -2.22 16.30
N TYR A 171 17.06 -2.72 15.06
CA TYR A 171 16.04 -2.46 14.02
C TYR A 171 14.62 -2.23 14.56
N ARG A 172 14.30 -0.98 14.94
CA ARG A 172 13.00 -0.59 15.49
C ARG A 172 12.48 0.59 14.69
N TRP A 173 11.57 0.29 13.76
CA TRP A 173 10.83 1.32 13.07
C TRP A 173 9.59 1.67 13.88
N GLU A 174 9.44 2.94 14.25
CA GLU A 174 8.23 3.44 14.92
C GLU A 174 7.27 4.13 13.96
N PHE A 175 7.79 4.57 12.81
CA PHE A 175 7.04 5.34 11.82
C PHE A 175 7.32 4.87 10.39
N SER A 176 6.33 5.03 9.53
CA SER A 176 6.45 4.95 8.08
C SER A 176 6.31 6.32 7.44
N ALA A 177 6.84 6.49 6.23
CA ALA A 177 6.74 7.71 5.45
C ALA A 177 5.85 7.53 4.20
N ASP A 178 5.14 8.58 3.80
CA ASP A 178 4.30 8.57 2.60
C ASP A 178 5.12 8.48 1.30
N CYS A 179 4.75 7.56 0.42
CA CYS A 179 5.39 7.35 -0.87
C CYS A 179 4.44 7.64 -2.04
N ARG A 180 4.92 8.39 -3.03
CA ARG A 180 4.12 8.80 -4.21
C ARG A 180 4.08 7.77 -5.32
N HIS A 181 4.98 6.81 -5.28
CA HIS A 181 5.13 5.77 -6.27
C HIS A 181 4.89 4.43 -5.62
N CYS A 182 4.44 3.45 -6.40
CA CYS A 182 4.38 2.07 -5.92
C CYS A 182 5.74 1.70 -5.31
N PRO A 183 5.79 1.19 -4.06
CA PRO A 183 7.03 0.84 -3.43
C PRO A 183 7.80 -0.13 -4.32
N GLU A 184 9.05 0.22 -4.64
CA GLU A 184 9.95 -0.71 -5.31
C GLU A 184 10.09 -1.98 -4.44
N ARG A 185 10.44 -3.09 -5.09
CA ARG A 185 10.68 -4.42 -4.48
C ARG A 185 11.60 -4.43 -3.24
N ASN A 186 12.25 -3.30 -2.97
CA ASN A 186 13.19 -3.09 -1.89
C ASN A 186 12.53 -2.33 -0.72
N CYS A 187 11.61 -2.98 0.00
CA CYS A 187 11.69 -2.84 1.46
C CYS A 187 13.14 -3.19 1.85
N CYS A 188 13.69 -2.57 2.89
CA CYS A 188 15.10 -2.68 3.31
C CYS A 188 15.52 -4.09 3.80
N TRP A 189 15.11 -5.13 3.10
CA TRP A 189 15.52 -6.52 3.17
C TRP A 189 17.04 -6.70 3.12
N GLY A 190 17.80 -5.79 2.50
CA GLY A 190 19.26 -5.86 2.47
C GLY A 190 19.89 -6.02 3.86
N ASN A 191 19.41 -5.25 4.84
CA ASN A 191 19.87 -5.38 6.23
C ASN A 191 19.11 -6.48 6.98
N PHE A 192 17.83 -6.73 6.65
CA PHE A 192 17.04 -7.81 7.26
C PHE A 192 17.56 -9.20 6.89
N TYR A 193 18.19 -9.39 5.71
CA TYR A 193 18.81 -10.64 5.29
C TYR A 193 20.32 -10.71 5.60
N GLN A 194 21.04 -9.57 5.64
CA GLN A 194 22.47 -9.57 6.04
C GLN A 194 22.66 -10.02 7.50
N THR A 195 21.75 -9.69 8.41
CA THR A 195 21.81 -10.20 9.79
C THR A 195 21.57 -11.71 9.88
N PHE A 196 20.85 -12.31 8.92
CA PHE A 196 20.56 -13.75 8.93
C PHE A 196 21.61 -14.62 8.22
N HIS A 197 22.38 -14.06 7.27
CA HIS A 197 23.56 -14.75 6.74
C HIS A 197 24.72 -14.82 7.75
N GLY A 198 24.69 -14.01 8.82
CA GLY A 198 25.64 -14.05 9.92
C GLY A 198 25.24 -14.95 11.11
N CYS A 199 24.13 -15.68 11.01
CA CYS A 199 23.66 -16.62 12.05
C CYS A 199 23.49 -18.06 11.53
N LEU A 200 24.42 -18.51 10.67
CA LEU A 200 24.67 -19.93 10.38
C LEU A 200 26.13 -20.26 10.69
#